data_AF-A0A7R9F9T4-F1
#
_entry.id   AF-A0A7R9F9T4-F1
#
_cell.length_a   1.000
_cell.length_b   1.000
_cell.length_c   1.000
_cell.angle_alpha   90.00
_cell.angle_beta   90.00
_cell.angle_gamma   90.00
#
_symmetry.space_group_name_H-M   'P 1'
#
loop_
_entity.id
_entity.type
_entity.pdbx_description
1 polymer ?
#
loop_
_entity_poly.entity_id
_entity_poly.type
_entity_poly.pdbx_seq_one_letter_code
_entity_poly.pdbx_strand_id
1 'polypeptide(L)'
;MKNEEEKGEASYTGSQEGSDANMDGNAGTERGRKDLRLAILLQSHWTNVDKHTMCHKIGLQMMKSFSKQLLEQLYIQSLVQGNVLEQDALDACSNIVHILKFGLLLPNSRPQVSAYK
;
A
#
# COMPACT_ATOMS: atom_id res chain seq x y z
N MET A 1 35.53 -19.61 -44.55
CA MET A 1 34.21 -19.05 -44.94
C MET A 1 33.38 -19.08 -43.67
N LYS A 2 33.37 -18.00 -42.85
CA LYS A 2 32.43 -16.85 -42.94
C LYS A 2 30.97 -17.35 -42.99
N ASN A 3 30.04 -17.04 -42.10
CA ASN A 3 29.89 -15.92 -41.16
C ASN A 3 28.70 -16.19 -40.18
N GLU A 4 28.81 -15.62 -38.96
CA GLU A 4 27.81 -14.77 -38.23
C GLU A 4 26.44 -15.39 -37.90
N GLU A 5 26.08 -15.65 -36.63
CA GLU A 5 25.72 -14.74 -35.52
C GLU A 5 24.69 -13.65 -35.93
N GLU A 6 23.41 -13.89 -35.64
CA GLU A 6 22.43 -12.80 -35.50
C GLU A 6 21.48 -13.08 -34.32
N LYS A 7 21.62 -12.22 -33.32
CA LYS A 7 20.76 -12.09 -32.15
C LYS A 7 19.44 -11.47 -32.59
N GLY A 8 18.33 -12.11 -32.28
CA GLY A 8 17.00 -11.51 -32.41
C GLY A 8 16.79 -10.43 -31.35
N GLU A 9 17.13 -9.19 -31.67
CA GLU A 9 16.64 -8.01 -30.97
C GLU A 9 15.17 -7.79 -31.38
N ALA A 10 14.24 -7.96 -30.43
CA ALA A 10 12.85 -7.60 -30.63
C ALA A 10 12.71 -6.07 -30.54
N SER A 11 12.70 -5.44 -31.71
CA SER A 11 12.38 -4.02 -31.91
C SER A 11 10.90 -3.76 -31.58
N TYR A 12 10.63 -3.01 -30.52
CA TYR A 12 9.29 -2.50 -30.24
C TYR A 12 9.07 -1.22 -31.07
N THR A 13 8.55 -1.35 -32.28
CA THR A 13 8.16 -0.22 -33.13
C THR A 13 6.78 0.27 -32.72
N GLY A 14 6.72 1.55 -32.31
CA GLY A 14 5.47 2.24 -32.09
C GLY A 14 4.65 2.40 -33.37
N SER A 15 3.33 2.39 -33.22
CA SER A 15 2.40 2.89 -34.22
C SER A 15 1.28 3.61 -33.48
N GLN A 16 1.28 4.95 -33.57
CA GLN A 16 0.09 5.76 -33.36
C GLN A 16 -0.59 5.94 -34.72
N GLU A 17 -1.92 5.79 -34.78
CA GLU A 17 -2.79 6.65 -35.62
C GLU A 17 -4.27 6.45 -35.27
N GLY A 18 -4.95 7.58 -34.94
CA GLY A 18 -6.40 7.88 -34.99
C GLY A 18 -7.38 7.04 -34.14
N SER A 19 -8.40 7.57 -33.47
CA SER A 19 -9.04 8.88 -33.45
C SER A 19 -10.08 8.89 -32.31
N ASP A 20 -10.41 10.07 -31.79
CA ASP A 20 -11.61 10.38 -30.99
C ASP A 20 -11.76 9.77 -29.58
N ALA A 21 -11.06 10.36 -28.62
CA ALA A 21 -11.59 10.61 -27.27
C ALA A 21 -10.79 11.73 -26.59
N ASN A 22 -11.13 12.97 -26.91
CA ASN A 22 -10.59 14.14 -26.23
C ASN A 22 -11.31 14.29 -24.87
N MET A 23 -10.93 13.49 -23.86
CA MET A 23 -11.17 13.76 -22.44
C MET A 23 -10.06 13.12 -21.58
N ASP A 24 -9.43 13.97 -20.75
CA ASP A 24 -8.64 13.62 -19.56
C ASP A 24 -7.15 13.22 -19.73
N GLY A 25 -6.35 14.11 -20.34
CA GLY A 25 -4.89 13.98 -20.41
C GLY A 25 -4.09 14.33 -19.15
N ASN A 26 -4.73 14.59 -18.00
CA ASN A 26 -4.03 15.06 -16.78
C ASN A 26 -4.01 14.01 -15.64
N ALA A 27 -4.95 13.05 -15.64
CA ALA A 27 -5.10 12.11 -14.54
C ALA A 27 -3.94 11.10 -14.41
N GLY A 28 -3.30 10.72 -15.52
CA GLY A 28 -2.18 9.75 -15.53
C GLY A 28 -0.87 10.31 -14.98
N THR A 29 -0.52 11.53 -15.38
CA THR A 29 0.76 12.19 -15.03
C THR A 29 0.80 12.68 -13.58
N GLU A 30 -0.36 13.04 -13.01
CA GLU A 30 -0.49 13.41 -11.59
C GLU A 30 -0.32 12.22 -10.65
N ARG A 31 -0.86 11.04 -11.00
CA ARG A 31 -0.70 9.82 -10.19
C ARG A 31 0.77 9.40 -10.10
N GLY A 32 1.49 9.40 -11.22
CA GLY A 32 2.92 9.07 -11.25
C GLY A 32 3.79 10.02 -10.43
N ARG A 33 3.50 11.33 -10.44
CA ARG A 33 4.22 12.32 -9.62
C ARG A 33 3.98 12.13 -8.12
N LYS A 34 2.76 11.76 -7.72
CA LYS A 34 2.45 11.44 -6.32
C LYS A 34 3.17 10.18 -5.86
N ASP A 35 3.18 9.12 -6.67
CA ASP A 35 3.89 7.88 -6.35
C ASP A 35 5.40 8.14 -6.22
N LEU A 36 6.01 8.93 -7.13
CA LEU A 36 7.43 9.30 -7.02
C LEU A 36 7.72 10.10 -5.75
N ARG A 37 6.89 11.10 -5.43
CA ARG A 37 7.04 11.89 -4.20
C ARG A 37 6.97 11.01 -2.96
N LEU A 38 6.02 10.08 -2.90
CA LEU A 38 5.89 9.15 -1.77
C LEU A 38 7.05 8.15 -1.72
N ALA A 39 7.55 7.69 -2.86
CA ALA A 39 8.73 6.82 -2.94
C ALA A 39 10.00 7.49 -2.39
N ILE A 40 10.12 8.81 -2.55
CA ILE A 40 11.25 9.58 -1.99
C ILE A 40 11.06 9.84 -0.50
N LEU A 41 9.85 10.17 -0.06
CA LEU A 41 9.58 10.61 1.31
C LEU A 41 9.43 9.46 2.32
N LEU A 42 9.03 8.26 1.86
CA LEU A 42 8.74 7.14 2.74
C LEU A 42 9.82 6.06 2.62
N GLN A 43 10.30 5.56 3.77
CA GLN A 43 11.30 4.50 3.83
C GLN A 43 10.83 3.18 3.17
N SER A 44 9.51 2.95 3.13
CA SER A 44 8.90 1.79 2.49
C SER A 44 7.66 2.24 1.73
N HIS A 45 7.80 2.45 0.43
CA HIS A 45 6.69 2.75 -0.47
C HIS A 45 6.56 1.66 -1.53
N TRP A 46 5.32 1.23 -1.77
CA TRP A 46 4.98 0.25 -2.81
C TRP A 46 4.23 0.96 -3.92
N THR A 47 4.80 0.95 -5.13
CA THR A 47 4.16 1.57 -6.30
C THR A 47 2.95 0.76 -6.74
N ASN A 48 2.08 1.36 -7.56
CA ASN A 48 0.95 0.63 -8.14
C ASN A 48 1.38 -0.55 -9.03
N VAL A 49 2.54 -0.43 -9.71
CA VAL A 49 3.11 -1.51 -10.51
C VAL A 49 3.56 -2.67 -9.63
N ASP A 50 4.23 -2.39 -8.50
CA ASP A 50 4.66 -3.41 -7.54
C ASP A 50 3.45 -4.17 -6.96
N LYS A 51 2.39 -3.44 -6.59
CA LYS A 51 1.16 -4.05 -6.09
C LYS A 51 0.50 -4.95 -7.14
N HIS A 52 0.40 -4.50 -8.39
CA HIS A 52 -0.20 -5.29 -9.47
C HIS A 52 0.58 -6.58 -9.75
N THR A 53 1.91 -6.51 -9.79
CA THR A 53 2.76 -7.67 -10.04
C THR A 53 2.73 -8.69 -8.88
N MET A 54 2.51 -8.25 -7.64
CA MET A 54 2.42 -9.14 -6.48
C MET A 54 1.02 -9.68 -6.24
N CYS A 55 -0.04 -8.99 -6.67
CA CYS A 55 -1.43 -9.40 -6.46
C CYS A 55 -1.69 -10.86 -6.91
N HIS A 56 -1.20 -11.21 -8.10
CA HIS A 56 -1.34 -12.56 -8.68
C HIS A 56 -0.55 -13.64 -7.94
N LYS A 57 0.41 -13.26 -7.09
CA LYS A 57 1.24 -14.18 -6.30
C LYS A 57 0.67 -14.47 -4.91
N ILE A 58 -0.36 -13.73 -4.48
CA ILE A 58 -1.00 -13.90 -3.18
C ILE A 58 -2.05 -15.03 -3.28
N GLY A 59 -1.72 -16.18 -2.70
CA GLY A 59 -2.65 -17.31 -2.62
C GLY A 59 -3.57 -17.28 -1.40
N LEU A 60 -4.67 -18.03 -1.44
CA LEU A 60 -5.63 -18.14 -0.32
C LEU A 60 -4.96 -18.59 0.99
N GLN A 61 -4.02 -19.54 0.94
CA GLN A 61 -3.33 -20.01 2.14
C GLN A 61 -2.42 -18.94 2.73
N MET A 62 -1.73 -18.18 1.89
CA MET A 62 -0.92 -17.05 2.33
C MET A 62 -1.80 -16.00 3.04
N MET A 63 -2.97 -15.69 2.47
CA MET A 63 -3.92 -14.76 3.08
C MET A 63 -4.46 -15.28 4.43
N LYS A 64 -4.79 -16.56 4.52
CA LYS A 64 -5.23 -17.19 5.78
C LYS A 64 -4.15 -17.12 6.86
N SER A 65 -2.91 -17.48 6.52
CA SER A 65 -1.77 -17.40 7.45
C SER A 65 -1.50 -15.97 7.88
N PHE A 66 -1.51 -15.02 6.94
CA PHE A 66 -1.35 -13.60 7.22
C PHE A 66 -2.43 -13.08 8.17
N SER A 67 -3.70 -13.44 7.97
CA SER A 67 -4.80 -12.98 8.85
C SER A 67 -4.61 -13.42 10.30
N LYS A 68 -4.02 -14.60 10.54
CA LYS A 68 -3.70 -15.07 11.89
C LYS A 68 -2.53 -14.27 12.47
N GLN A 69 -1.45 -14.14 11.72
CA GLN A 69 -0.24 -13.41 12.14
C GLN A 69 -0.50 -11.93 12.39
N LEU A 70 -1.35 -11.31 11.58
CA LEU A 70 -1.70 -9.89 11.71
C LEU A 70 -2.32 -9.59 13.08
N LEU A 71 -3.12 -10.51 13.62
CA LEU A 71 -3.77 -10.32 14.92
C LEU A 71 -2.89 -10.79 16.10
N GLU A 72 -1.73 -11.40 15.87
CA GLU A 72 -0.87 -11.87 16.96
C GLU A 72 -0.30 -10.70 17.78
N GLN A 73 0.10 -9.61 17.11
CA GLN A 73 0.63 -8.43 17.78
C GLN A 73 0.17 -7.14 17.10
N LEU A 74 -0.56 -6.30 17.82
CA LEU A 74 -1.05 -5.02 17.31
C LEU A 74 -0.86 -3.89 18.32
N TYR A 75 -0.81 -2.67 17.78
CA TYR A 75 -0.89 -1.43 18.53
C TYR A 75 -2.05 -0.62 17.95
N ILE A 76 -3.04 -0.28 18.79
CA ILE A 76 -4.21 0.48 18.38
C ILE A 76 -4.09 1.89 18.97
N GLN A 77 -4.15 2.88 18.10
CA GLN A 77 -4.29 4.28 18.46
C GLN A 77 -5.59 4.79 17.85
N SER A 78 -6.48 5.34 18.68
CA SER A 78 -7.80 5.81 18.28
C SER A 78 -7.93 7.31 18.52
N LEU A 79 -8.66 7.99 17.64
CA LEU A 79 -9.07 9.37 17.78
C LEU A 79 -10.60 9.40 17.78
N VAL A 80 -11.20 9.70 18.94
CA VAL A 80 -12.65 9.85 19.09
C VAL A 80 -12.97 11.34 19.15
N GLN A 81 -13.81 11.81 18.23
CA GLN A 81 -14.18 13.22 18.12
C GLN A 81 -15.68 13.36 17.83
N GLY A 82 -16.31 14.34 18.47
CA GLY A 82 -17.72 14.65 18.29
C GLY A 82 -18.44 14.84 19.62
N ASN A 83 -19.77 14.80 19.57
CA ASN A 83 -20.62 14.84 20.76
C ASN A 83 -20.70 13.44 21.38
N VAL A 84 -19.62 13.01 22.02
CA VAL A 84 -19.49 11.68 22.65
C VAL A 84 -18.94 11.90 24.05
N LEU A 85 -19.51 11.22 25.04
CA LEU A 85 -18.98 11.25 26.40
C LEU A 85 -17.67 10.46 26.46
N GLU A 86 -16.77 10.87 27.34
CA GLU A 86 -15.48 10.21 27.52
C GLU A 86 -15.65 8.70 27.84
N GLN A 87 -16.62 8.35 28.68
CA GLN A 87 -16.89 6.96 29.03
C GLN A 87 -17.33 6.13 27.82
N ASP A 88 -18.22 6.67 26.99
CA ASP A 88 -18.69 5.98 25.79
C ASP A 88 -17.53 5.76 24.80
N ALA A 89 -16.61 6.72 24.71
CA ALA A 89 -15.41 6.62 23.89
C ALA A 89 -14.44 5.54 24.42
N LEU A 90 -14.24 5.48 25.73
CA LEU A 90 -13.41 4.46 26.39
C LEU A 90 -14.01 3.07 26.24
N ASP A 91 -15.32 2.93 26.43
CA ASP A 91 -16.04 1.66 26.29
C ASP A 91 -15.95 1.15 24.86
N ALA A 92 -16.11 2.04 23.87
CA ALA A 92 -15.91 1.69 22.45
C ALA A 92 -14.49 1.18 22.18
N CYS A 93 -13.47 1.87 22.70
CA CYS A 93 -12.07 1.45 22.54
C CYS A 93 -11.79 0.12 23.24
N SER A 94 -12.31 -0.07 24.46
CA SER A 94 -12.19 -1.29 25.24
C SER A 94 -12.84 -2.48 24.52
N ASN A 95 -14.03 -2.29 23.95
CA ASN A 95 -14.73 -3.32 23.18
C ASN A 95 -13.92 -3.77 21.96
N ILE A 96 -13.27 -2.84 21.24
CA ILE A 96 -12.40 -3.18 20.11
C ILE A 96 -11.23 -4.07 20.56
N VAL A 97 -10.57 -3.71 21.67
CA VAL A 97 -9.46 -4.49 22.22
C VAL A 97 -9.93 -5.89 22.63
N HIS A 98 -11.10 -5.99 23.27
CA HIS A 98 -11.67 -7.25 23.71
C HIS A 98 -12.10 -8.17 22.56
N ILE A 99 -12.61 -7.61 21.46
CA ILE A 99 -13.03 -8.38 20.27
C ILE A 99 -11.83 -8.91 19.50
N LEU A 100 -10.82 -8.06 19.26
CA LEU A 100 -9.68 -8.40 18.42
C LEU A 100 -8.68 -9.37 19.08
N LYS A 101 -8.63 -9.43 20.42
CA LYS A 101 -7.83 -10.39 21.21
C LYS A 101 -6.38 -10.54 20.73
N PHE A 102 -5.71 -9.42 20.48
CA PHE A 102 -4.33 -9.38 20.00
C PHE A 102 -3.32 -9.29 21.16
N GLY A 103 -2.07 -9.69 20.90
CA GLY A 103 -0.95 -9.43 21.80
C GLY A 103 -0.49 -7.98 21.70
N LEU A 104 -0.09 -7.36 22.82
CA LEU A 104 0.42 -6.00 22.80
C LEU A 104 1.74 -5.92 22.04
N LEU A 105 1.83 -4.99 21.09
CA LEU A 105 3.08 -4.66 20.43
C LEU A 105 4.11 -4.14 21.47
N LEU A 106 5.35 -4.61 21.36
CA LEU A 106 6.44 -4.20 22.24
C LEU A 106 6.64 -2.67 22.20
N PRO A 107 6.92 -2.01 23.34
CA PRO A 107 7.05 -0.55 23.39
C PRO A 107 8.06 0.05 22.41
N ASN A 108 9.17 -0.66 22.15
CA ASN A 108 10.22 -0.26 21.21
C ASN A 108 9.83 -0.39 19.73
N SER A 109 8.73 -1.08 19.42
CA SER A 109 8.22 -1.26 18.06
C SER A 109 7.05 -0.32 17.73
N ARG A 110 6.61 0.50 18.69
CA ARG A 110 5.47 1.41 18.48
C ARG A 110 5.85 2.54 17.51
N PRO A 111 4.95 2.93 16.60
CA PRO A 111 5.20 4.05 15.71
C PRO A 111 5.36 5.34 16.51
N GLN A 112 6.46 6.07 16.29
CA GLN A 112 6.66 7.39 16.87
C GLN A 112 5.99 8.44 15.99
N VAL A 113 4.92 9.04 16.50
CA VAL A 113 4.27 10.17 15.83
C VAL A 113 5.01 11.43 16.22
N SER A 114 5.94 11.87 15.38
CA SER A 114 6.56 13.19 15.50
C SER A 114 5.68 14.22 14.82
N ALA A 115 5.01 15.06 15.61
CA ALA A 115 4.42 16.28 15.07
C ALA A 115 5.56 17.29 14.86
N TYR A 116 5.86 17.62 13.61
CA TYR A 116 6.72 18.76 13.29
C TYR A 116 5.98 20.02 13.76
N LYS A 117 6.50 20.65 14.82
CA LYS A 117 6.08 21.98 15.30
C LYS A 117 6.78 23.07 14.52
#